data_AF-A0AAN9JP66-F1
#
_entry.id   AF-A0AAN9JP66-F1
#
_cell.length_a   1.000
_cell.length_b   1.000
_cell.length_c   1.000
_cell.angle_alpha   90.00
_cell.angle_beta   90.00
_cell.angle_gamma   90.00
#
_symmetry.space_group_name_H-M   'P 1'
#
loop_
_entity.id
_entity.type
_entity.pdbx_description
1 polymer ?
#
loop_
_entity_poly.entity_id
_entity_poly.type
_entity_poly.pdbx_seq_one_letter_code
_entity_poly.pdbx_strand_id
1 'polypeptide(L)'
;MSERRTYKIFMFLFLVGAIKYMVDPETDEVYAKLRLVPMNPNNTDYDRDVAVIVGSDTQQEKPASFDQTLTQSDANNGGGFFVPRYCVETIFLCLDYLAKPSIQNILAKDIHGET
;
A
#
# COMPACT_ATOMS: atom_id res chain seq x y z
N MET A 1 38.04 -31.06 16.63
CA MET A 1 37.06 -30.65 17.66
C MET A 1 36.47 -29.32 17.19
N SER A 2 35.30 -29.36 16.54
CA SER A 2 34.66 -28.16 15.96
C SER A 2 33.49 -27.76 16.86
N GLU A 3 33.67 -26.65 17.56
CA GLU A 3 32.69 -26.11 18.50
C GLU A 3 31.59 -25.39 17.70
N ARG A 4 30.42 -26.03 17.59
CA ARG A 4 29.24 -25.37 16.98
C ARG A 4 28.78 -24.26 17.92
N ARG A 5 29.06 -23.00 17.57
CA ARG A 5 28.42 -21.85 18.21
C ARG A 5 26.92 -21.96 18.01
N THR A 6 26.20 -22.10 19.11
CA THR A 6 24.74 -22.08 19.11
C THR A 6 24.29 -20.63 19.26
N TYR A 7 23.68 -20.06 18.22
CA TYR A 7 23.08 -18.73 18.30
C TYR A 7 21.72 -18.84 19.00
N LYS A 8 21.54 -18.12 20.13
CA LYS A 8 20.22 -17.95 20.75
C LYS A 8 19.50 -16.81 20.03
N ILE A 9 18.40 -17.12 19.35
CA ILE A 9 17.51 -16.12 18.78
C ILE A 9 16.62 -15.59 19.92
N PHE A 10 16.58 -14.27 20.11
CA PHE A 10 15.66 -13.60 21.02
C PHE A 10 14.43 -13.15 20.24
N MET A 11 13.24 -13.54 20.69
CA MET A 11 11.96 -13.13 20.12
C MET A 11 11.11 -12.47 21.19
N PHE A 12 10.52 -11.32 20.86
CA PHE A 12 9.62 -10.59 21.75
C PHE A 12 8.21 -10.65 21.20
N LEU A 13 7.25 -11.00 22.06
CA LEU A 13 5.84 -11.10 21.70
C LEU A 13 5.14 -9.77 22.02
N PHE A 14 4.42 -9.23 21.04
CA PHE A 14 3.63 -8.02 21.19
C PHE A 14 2.27 -8.19 20.52
N LEU A 15 1.25 -7.55 21.10
CA LEU A 15 -0.03 -7.35 20.45
C LEU A 15 0.00 -6.02 19.69
N VAL A 16 -0.47 -6.02 18.44
CA VAL A 16 -0.67 -4.79 17.67
C VAL A 16 -1.95 -4.12 18.15
N GLY A 17 -1.80 -3.04 18.92
CA GLY A 17 -2.93 -2.30 19.49
C GLY A 17 -3.48 -1.19 18.61
N ALA A 18 -2.71 -0.71 17.62
CA ALA A 18 -3.16 0.24 16.60
C ALA A 18 -2.19 0.28 15.42
N ILE A 19 -2.72 0.59 14.24
CA ILE A 19 -1.97 0.86 13.01
C ILE A 19 -2.38 2.24 12.51
N LYS A 20 -1.41 3.10 12.21
CA LYS A 20 -1.64 4.37 11.54
C LYS A 20 -0.79 4.44 10.27
N TYR A 21 -1.45 4.56 9.11
CA TYR A 21 -0.79 4.78 7.83
C TYR A 21 -0.32 6.23 7.72
N MET A 22 0.88 6.42 7.19
CA MET A 22 1.56 7.69 7.10
C MET A 22 2.25 7.78 5.74
N VAL A 23 2.50 9.02 5.31
CA VAL A 23 3.31 9.34 4.14
C VAL A 23 4.28 10.45 4.52
N ASP A 24 5.51 10.40 4.02
CA ASP A 24 6.47 11.49 4.11
C ASP A 24 6.08 12.62 3.14
N PRO A 25 5.93 13.88 3.61
CA PRO A 25 5.45 14.99 2.78
C PRO A 25 6.45 15.48 1.73
N GLU A 26 7.72 15.06 1.79
CA GLU A 26 8.77 15.49 0.85
C GLU A 26 9.15 14.38 -0.13
N THR A 27 9.17 13.12 0.31
CA THR A 27 9.69 12.00 -0.50
C THR A 27 8.63 11.04 -1.04
N ASP A 28 7.35 11.24 -0.70
CA ASP A 28 6.24 10.32 -0.98
C ASP A 28 6.41 8.91 -0.38
N GLU A 29 7.38 8.70 0.53
CA GLU A 29 7.61 7.40 1.17
C GLU A 29 6.46 7.05 2.11
N VAL A 30 5.81 5.91 1.86
CA VAL A 30 4.70 5.40 2.69
C VAL A 30 5.22 4.52 3.82
N TYR A 31 4.67 4.70 5.03
CA TYR A 31 5.05 3.91 6.20
C TYR A 31 3.88 3.74 7.18
N ALA A 32 4.02 2.80 8.11
CA ALA A 32 3.02 2.54 9.15
C ALA A 32 3.61 2.74 10.55
N LYS A 33 2.89 3.49 11.40
CA LYS A 33 3.18 3.57 12.84
C LYS A 33 2.36 2.51 13.57
N LEU A 34 3.05 1.57 14.20
CA LEU A 34 2.46 0.50 14.99
C LEU A 34 2.52 0.85 16.47
N ARG A 35 1.38 0.76 17.17
CA ARG A 35 1.37 0.76 18.65
C ARG A 35 1.42 -0.67 19.13
N LEU A 36 2.53 -1.06 19.75
CA LEU A 36 2.75 -2.41 20.25
C LEU A 36 2.52 -2.47 21.77
N VAL A 37 1.81 -3.50 22.22
CA VAL A 37 1.58 -3.79 23.64
C VAL A 37 2.39 -5.04 24.01
N PRO A 38 3.36 -4.95 24.94
CA PRO A 38 4.17 -6.10 25.33
C PRO A 38 3.31 -7.23 25.88
N MET A 39 3.58 -8.47 25.46
CA MET A 39 2.90 -9.66 25.96
C MET A 39 3.83 -10.45 26.87
N ASN A 40 3.31 -10.87 28.03
CA ASN A 40 4.04 -11.76 28.94
C ASN A 40 3.87 -13.19 28.46
N PRO A 41 4.93 -13.88 27.95
CA PRO A 41 4.85 -15.18 27.30
C PRO A 41 4.23 -16.30 28.16
N ASN A 42 4.18 -16.13 29.49
CA ASN A 42 3.65 -17.11 30.42
C ASN A 42 2.12 -17.01 30.64
N ASN A 43 1.44 -16.03 30.03
CA ASN A 43 0.04 -15.76 30.34
C ASN A 43 -0.91 -16.32 29.27
N THR A 44 -1.42 -17.55 29.42
CA THR A 44 -2.18 -18.29 28.40
C THR A 44 -3.56 -17.75 28.00
N ASP A 45 -3.99 -16.58 28.50
CA ASP A 45 -5.32 -15.98 28.28
C ASP A 45 -5.42 -15.10 27.01
N TYR A 46 -4.54 -15.31 26.03
CA TYR A 46 -4.43 -14.44 24.83
C TYR A 46 -5.61 -14.52 23.86
N ASP A 47 -6.41 -15.59 23.92
CA ASP A 47 -7.49 -15.85 22.96
C ASP A 47 -8.66 -14.87 23.12
N ARG A 48 -8.84 -14.31 24.32
CA ARG A 48 -10.00 -13.45 24.65
C ARG A 48 -9.82 -11.99 24.23
N ASP A 49 -8.59 -11.47 24.28
CA ASP A 49 -8.28 -10.07 23.91
C ASP A 49 -8.03 -9.90 22.40
N VAL A 50 -7.48 -10.92 21.74
CA VAL A 50 -7.20 -10.88 20.29
C VAL A 50 -8.49 -10.93 19.48
N ALA A 51 -9.49 -11.70 19.92
CA ALA A 51 -10.78 -11.83 19.25
C ALA A 51 -11.58 -10.51 19.16
N VAL A 52 -11.31 -9.54 20.04
CA VAL A 52 -12.06 -8.26 20.09
C VAL A 52 -11.47 -7.21 19.14
N ILE A 53 -10.19 -7.31 18.76
CA ILE A 53 -9.49 -6.28 17.98
C ILE A 53 -9.49 -6.59 16.47
N VAL A 54 -9.83 -7.81 16.07
CA VAL A 54 -10.12 -8.14 14.65
C VAL A 54 -11.52 -7.62 14.28
N GLY A 55 -11.75 -6.33 14.53
CA GLY A 55 -12.94 -5.61 14.14
C GLY A 55 -12.89 -5.32 12.66
N SER A 56 -13.71 -6.06 11.92
CA SER A 56 -14.13 -5.79 10.54
C SER A 56 -13.03 -5.30 9.60
N ASP A 57 -12.25 -6.21 9.05
CA ASP A 57 -11.85 -6.05 7.66
C ASP A 57 -13.16 -6.06 6.86
N THR A 58 -13.72 -4.87 6.65
CA THR A 58 -14.58 -4.65 5.50
C THR A 58 -13.76 -5.13 4.32
N GLN A 59 -14.16 -6.25 3.70
CA GLN A 59 -13.62 -6.71 2.43
C GLN A 59 -13.90 -5.62 1.40
N GLN A 60 -13.09 -4.57 1.45
CA GLN A 60 -13.16 -3.49 0.50
C GLN A 60 -12.53 -4.07 -0.75
N GLU A 61 -13.38 -4.35 -1.71
CA GLU A 61 -12.97 -4.87 -3.01
C GLU A 61 -11.82 -3.99 -3.50
N LYS A 62 -10.66 -4.62 -3.75
CA LYS A 62 -9.46 -3.90 -4.14
C LYS A 62 -9.79 -3.14 -5.42
N PRO A 63 -9.68 -1.80 -5.43
CA PRO A 63 -9.95 -1.04 -6.65
C PRO A 63 -8.97 -1.48 -7.75
N ALA A 64 -9.42 -1.38 -9.01
CA ALA A 64 -8.56 -1.65 -10.15
C ALA A 64 -7.32 -0.74 -10.10
N SER A 65 -6.13 -1.34 -10.15
CA SER A 65 -4.86 -0.63 -10.05
C SER A 65 -3.89 -1.16 -11.10
N PHE A 66 -2.98 -0.30 -11.55
CA PHE A 66 -1.92 -0.65 -12.48
C PHE A 66 -0.63 0.08 -12.10
N ASP A 67 0.48 -0.65 -12.13
CA ASP A 67 1.80 -0.14 -11.81
C ASP A 67 2.66 -0.18 -13.09
N GLN A 68 3.32 0.94 -13.40
CA GLN A 68 4.22 1.05 -14.54
C GLN A 68 5.57 1.59 -14.11
N THR A 69 6.63 0.86 -14.45
CA THR A 69 7.98 1.40 -14.39
C THR A 69 8.15 2.44 -15.50
N LEU A 70 8.46 3.68 -15.11
CA LEU A 70 8.70 4.75 -16.07
C LEU A 70 9.89 4.43 -16.98
N THR A 71 9.69 4.61 -18.27
CA THR A 71 10.76 4.54 -19.27
C THR A 71 11.43 5.91 -19.42
N GLN A 72 12.61 5.94 -20.05
CA GLN A 72 13.28 7.21 -20.32
C GLN A 72 12.40 8.17 -21.17
N SER A 73 11.59 7.63 -22.10
CA SER A 73 10.67 8.44 -22.89
C SER A 73 9.57 9.11 -22.07
N ASP A 74 9.10 8.47 -20.98
CA ASP A 74 8.07 9.04 -20.10
C ASP A 74 8.62 10.20 -19.27
N ALA A 75 9.93 10.20 -18.96
CA ALA A 75 10.60 11.18 -18.11
C ALA A 75 11.29 12.33 -18.88
N ASN A 76 11.25 12.32 -20.21
CA ASN A 76 11.81 13.39 -21.02
C ASN A 76 10.77 14.51 -21.18
N ASN A 77 11.15 15.77 -20.91
CA ASN A 77 10.35 17.01 -20.85
C ASN A 77 9.57 17.41 -22.13
N GLY A 78 8.91 16.47 -22.80
CA GLY A 78 8.16 16.65 -24.04
C GLY A 78 7.51 15.39 -24.61
N GLY A 79 7.71 14.21 -23.99
CA GLY A 79 7.03 12.98 -24.34
C GLY A 79 5.79 12.76 -23.47
N GLY A 80 4.71 12.22 -24.03
CA GLY A 80 3.55 11.79 -23.25
C GLY A 80 3.83 10.46 -22.52
N PHE A 81 3.00 10.14 -21.53
CA PHE A 81 3.00 8.86 -20.85
C PHE A 81 2.24 7.81 -21.66
N PHE A 82 2.85 6.65 -21.89
CA PHE A 82 2.18 5.55 -22.60
C PHE A 82 1.45 4.63 -21.62
N VAL A 83 0.12 4.58 -21.73
CA VAL A 83 -0.73 3.70 -20.93
C VAL A 83 -1.15 2.48 -21.77
N PRO A 84 -0.95 1.24 -21.30
CA PRO A 84 -1.47 0.07 -22.00
C PRO A 84 -3.00 0.11 -22.13
N ARG A 85 -3.53 -0.33 -23.28
CA ARG A 85 -4.96 -0.26 -23.58
C ARG A 85 -5.85 -0.89 -22.51
N TYR A 86 -5.44 -2.05 -21.98
CA TYR A 86 -6.22 -2.74 -20.94
C TYR A 86 -6.32 -1.92 -19.65
N CYS A 87 -5.29 -1.14 -19.29
CA CYS A 87 -5.32 -0.24 -18.12
C CYS A 87 -6.31 0.90 -18.36
N VAL A 88 -6.34 1.44 -19.58
CA VAL A 88 -7.30 2.49 -19.96
C VAL A 88 -8.74 2.01 -19.75
N GLU A 89 -9.05 0.82 -20.27
CA GLU A 89 -10.39 0.23 -20.23
C GLU A 89 -10.83 -0.22 -18.83
N THR A 90 -9.88 -0.46 -17.90
CA THR A 90 -10.19 -0.97 -16.55
C THR A 90 -10.22 0.12 -15.49
N ILE A 91 -9.40 1.17 -15.61
CA ILE A 91 -9.18 2.17 -14.55
C ILE A 91 -9.94 3.47 -14.83
N PHE A 92 -10.00 3.88 -16.09
CA PHE A 92 -10.53 5.20 -16.44
C PHE A 92 -11.98 5.12 -16.90
N LEU A 93 -12.66 6.26 -16.86
CA LEU A 93 -13.98 6.41 -17.45
C LEU A 93 -13.93 6.13 -18.97
N CYS A 94 -15.03 5.61 -19.49
CA CYS A 94 -15.17 5.25 -20.90
C CYS A 94 -14.99 6.50 -21.79
N LEU A 95 -14.10 6.38 -22.78
CA LEU A 95 -13.76 7.42 -23.72
C LEU A 95 -14.78 7.48 -24.88
N ASP A 96 -15.23 8.68 -25.26
CA ASP A 96 -16.06 8.87 -26.45
C ASP A 96 -15.22 8.82 -27.74
N TYR A 97 -15.29 7.71 -28.45
CA TYR A 97 -14.59 7.50 -29.73
C TYR A 97 -15.22 8.23 -30.92
N LEU A 98 -16.42 8.80 -30.77
CA LEU A 98 -17.04 9.61 -31.84
C LEU A 98 -16.51 11.05 -31.86
N ALA A 99 -15.92 11.53 -30.77
CA ALA A 99 -15.29 12.84 -30.67
C ALA A 99 -14.01 12.97 -31.53
N LYS A 100 -13.70 14.19 -31.98
CA LYS A 100 -12.51 14.52 -32.80
C LYS A 100 -11.77 15.76 -32.25
N PRO A 101 -10.59 15.61 -31.62
CA PRO A 101 -9.96 14.35 -31.22
C PRO A 101 -10.71 13.69 -30.05
N SER A 102 -10.58 12.37 -29.93
CA SER A 102 -11.08 11.64 -28.77
C SER A 102 -10.12 11.85 -27.61
N ILE A 103 -10.47 12.81 -26.73
CA ILE A 103 -9.65 13.20 -25.58
C ILE A 103 -10.55 13.38 -24.35
N GLN A 104 -10.01 13.07 -23.17
CA GLN A 104 -10.68 13.32 -21.90
C GLN A 104 -9.68 13.86 -20.89
N ASN A 105 -10.14 14.75 -20.02
CA ASN A 105 -9.35 15.22 -18.89
C ASN A 105 -9.56 14.27 -17.71
N ILE A 106 -8.47 13.86 -17.09
CA ILE A 106 -8.49 12.99 -15.91
C ILE A 106 -8.04 13.83 -14.72
N LEU A 107 -8.84 13.84 -13.66
CA LEU A 107 -8.48 14.41 -12.38
C LEU A 107 -7.97 13.26 -11.49
N ALA A 108 -6.72 13.33 -11.10
CA ALA A 108 -6.10 12.40 -10.17
C ALA A 108 -5.87 13.13 -8.85
N LYS A 109 -5.99 12.40 -7.74
CA LYS A 109 -5.65 12.92 -6.42
C LYS A 109 -4.46 12.12 -5.91
N ASP A 110 -3.40 12.81 -5.49
CA ASP A 110 -2.23 12.15 -4.94
C ASP A 110 -2.46 11.65 -3.50
N ILE A 111 -1.43 11.06 -2.90
CA ILE A 111 -1.46 10.51 -1.54
C ILE A 111 -1.53 11.58 -0.44
N HIS A 112 -1.18 12.83 -0.75
CA HIS A 112 -1.31 13.99 0.16
C HIS A 112 -2.66 14.68 0.05
N GLY A 113 -3.38 14.39 -1.04
CA GLY A 113 -4.69 14.89 -1.33
C GLY A 113 -4.72 16.09 -2.28
N GLU A 114 -3.63 16.36 -2.96
CA GLU A 114 -3.56 17.40 -4.00
C GLU A 114 -4.11 16.85 -5.32
N THR A 115 -4.79 17.72 -6.10
CA THR A 115 -5.44 17.38 -7.39
C THR A 115 -4.80 18.12 -8.54
#